data_AF-A0A259PBW7-F1
#
_entry.id   AF-A0A259PBW7-F1
#
_cell.length_a   1.000
_cell.length_b   1.000
_cell.length_c   1.000
_cell.angle_alpha   90.00
_cell.angle_beta   90.00
_cell.angle_gamma   90.00
#
_symmetry.space_group_name_H-M   'P 1'
#
loop_
_entity.id
_entity.type
_entity.pdbx_description
1 polymer ?
#
loop_
_entity_poly.entity_id
_entity_poly.type
_entity_poly.pdbx_seq_one_letter_code
_entity_poly.pdbx_strand_id
1 'polypeptide(L)'
;MILLDDAQSTLIQPTSRLYQDPLRSWSITTSHCEADNKRLIEQCLLEIQEALRQGKFVVVAFAYELGRLIHHLPSREDGLSTQLNHPLIQAWSFDSYEALSKEQVDAFLNNQLTQPSNPPKPSGIANLSNSLDEAQFAQDIATIHEYIKSGDCYQINHTYRITGDTYGEPLAL
;
A
#
# COMPACT_ATOMS: atom_id res chain seq x y z
N MET A 1 15.20 1.15 -2.92
CA MET A 1 14.69 1.64 -4.21
C MET A 1 13.17 1.59 -4.19
N ILE A 2 12.51 2.54 -4.81
CA ILE A 2 11.06 2.53 -5.08
C ILE A 2 10.85 2.90 -6.55
N LEU A 3 10.12 2.06 -7.29
CA LEU A 3 9.71 2.35 -8.65
C LEU A 3 8.19 2.60 -8.67
N LEU A 4 7.80 3.78 -9.16
CA LEU A 4 6.41 4.07 -9.51
C LEU A 4 6.29 3.89 -11.03
N ASP A 5 5.78 2.73 -11.45
CA ASP A 5 5.59 2.41 -12.87
C ASP A 5 4.28 3.02 -13.39
N ASP A 6 4.39 3.83 -14.44
CA ASP A 6 3.28 4.29 -15.26
C ASP A 6 3.31 3.53 -16.59
N ALA A 7 2.34 2.63 -16.77
CA ALA A 7 2.21 1.82 -17.97
C ALA A 7 1.99 2.65 -19.25
N GLN A 8 1.60 3.93 -19.12
CA GLN A 8 1.39 4.86 -20.23
C GLN A 8 2.59 5.79 -20.45
N SER A 9 3.68 5.63 -19.70
CA SER A 9 4.90 6.44 -19.81
C SER A 9 5.57 6.28 -21.17
N THR A 10 5.99 7.38 -21.80
CA THR A 10 6.63 7.38 -23.12
C THR A 10 8.00 8.04 -23.10
N LEU A 11 8.82 7.84 -24.14
CA LEU A 11 10.15 8.48 -24.23
C LEU A 11 10.10 10.01 -24.26
N ILE A 12 9.04 10.60 -24.82
CA ILE A 12 8.88 12.06 -24.93
C ILE A 12 8.28 12.64 -23.63
N GLN A 13 7.49 11.84 -22.92
CA GLN A 13 6.88 12.20 -21.64
C GLN A 13 7.10 11.06 -20.64
N PRO A 14 8.31 10.97 -20.05
CA PRO A 14 8.62 9.94 -19.08
C PRO A 14 7.94 10.27 -17.74
N THR A 15 6.94 9.48 -17.37
CA THR A 15 6.12 9.68 -16.17
C THR A 15 6.35 8.63 -15.08
N SER A 16 6.98 7.49 -15.42
CA SER A 16 7.46 6.53 -14.42
C SER A 16 8.61 7.15 -13.62
N ARG A 17 8.68 6.84 -12.32
CA ARG A 17 9.66 7.46 -11.41
C ARG A 17 10.42 6.42 -10.61
N LEU A 18 11.73 6.39 -10.80
CA LEU A 18 12.65 5.54 -10.06
C LEU A 18 13.35 6.36 -8.96
N TYR A 19 13.06 6.00 -7.72
CA TYR A 19 13.68 6.57 -6.52
C TYR A 19 14.73 5.60 -5.97
N GLN A 20 15.94 6.10 -5.78
CA GLN A 20 17.08 5.35 -5.24
C GLN A 20 17.61 6.06 -3.99
N ASP A 21 18.28 5.31 -3.11
CA ASP A 21 18.97 5.85 -1.92
C ASP A 21 18.07 6.72 -1.01
N PRO A 22 17.10 6.12 -0.29
CA PRO A 22 16.23 6.87 0.61
C PRO A 22 17.05 7.59 1.70
N LEU A 23 16.82 8.89 1.86
CA LEU A 23 17.49 9.75 2.85
C LEU A 23 16.96 9.48 4.26
N ARG A 24 15.64 9.33 4.37
CA ARG A 24 14.93 9.05 5.61
C ARG A 24 13.72 8.18 5.30
N SER A 25 13.42 7.27 6.21
CA SER A 25 12.20 6.48 6.21
C SER A 25 11.37 6.75 7.47
N TRP A 26 10.06 6.63 7.32
CA TRP A 26 9.08 6.69 8.40
C TRP A 26 8.23 5.43 8.35
N SER A 27 7.98 4.85 9.53
CA SER A 27 7.07 3.72 9.68
C SER A 27 6.30 3.88 10.98
N ILE A 28 4.99 4.09 10.86
CA ILE A 28 4.10 4.31 12.00
C ILE A 28 3.16 3.12 12.12
N THR A 29 3.28 2.35 13.20
CA THR A 29 2.37 1.25 13.53
C THR A 29 1.43 1.65 14.65
N THR A 30 0.28 0.99 14.76
CA THR A 30 -0.67 1.23 15.86
C THR A 30 -0.18 0.62 17.16
N SER A 31 -0.25 1.40 18.23
CA SER A 31 -0.22 0.94 19.62
C SER A 31 -1.64 0.78 20.19
N HIS A 32 -1.75 0.23 21.39
CA HIS A 32 -3.02 0.14 22.13
C HIS A 32 -3.56 1.49 22.62
N CYS A 33 -2.77 2.56 22.55
CA CYS A 33 -3.15 3.90 23.01
C CYS A 33 -3.48 4.81 21.83
N GLU A 34 -4.74 5.21 21.70
CA GLU A 34 -5.21 6.08 20.61
C GLU A 34 -4.55 7.47 20.63
N ALA A 35 -4.36 8.04 21.82
CA ALA A 35 -3.72 9.34 21.98
C ALA A 35 -2.25 9.33 21.49
N ASP A 36 -1.52 8.24 21.77
CA ASP A 36 -0.16 8.07 21.27
C ASP A 36 -0.12 7.86 19.76
N ASN A 37 -1.05 7.06 19.21
CA ASN A 37 -1.15 6.85 17.77
C ASN A 37 -1.38 8.18 17.04
N LYS A 38 -2.32 9.00 17.52
CA LYS A 38 -2.59 10.33 16.97
C LYS A 38 -1.35 11.21 16.99
N ARG A 39 -0.66 11.30 18.14
CA ARG A 39 0.56 12.09 18.28
C ARG A 39 1.67 11.63 17.32
N LEU A 40 1.89 10.33 17.20
CA LEU A 40 2.89 9.75 16.29
C LEU A 40 2.58 10.03 14.83
N ILE A 41 1.30 9.94 14.45
CA ILE A 41 0.81 10.28 13.10
C ILE A 41 1.05 11.77 12.81
N GLU A 42 0.62 12.66 13.70
CA GLU A 42 0.79 14.11 13.55
C GLU A 42 2.27 14.48 13.43
N GLN A 43 3.13 13.91 14.28
CA GLN A 43 4.57 14.11 14.20
C GLN A 43 5.14 13.62 12.86
N CYS A 44 4.76 12.43 12.40
CA CYS A 44 5.21 11.89 11.11
C CYS A 44 4.82 12.81 9.95
N LEU A 45 3.59 13.33 9.95
CA LEU A 45 3.11 14.25 8.91
C LEU A 45 3.87 15.58 8.92
N LEU A 46 4.20 16.13 10.10
CA LEU A 46 5.03 17.32 10.22
C LEU A 46 6.44 17.11 9.67
N GLU A 47 7.05 15.96 9.94
CA GLU A 47 8.38 15.61 9.42
C GLU A 47 8.37 15.41 7.90
N ILE A 48 7.32 14.81 7.35
CA ILE A 48 7.12 14.71 5.90
C ILE A 48 6.99 16.10 5.28
N GLN A 49 6.19 16.99 5.89
CA GLN A 49 6.06 18.37 5.42
C GLN A 49 7.38 19.15 5.48
N GLU A 50 8.20 18.93 6.50
CA GLU A 50 9.53 19.52 6.58
C GLU A 50 10.43 19.03 5.44
N ALA A 51 10.44 17.72 5.16
CA ALA A 51 11.21 17.17 4.04
C ALA A 51 10.77 17.79 2.70
N LEU A 52 9.46 17.93 2.47
CA LEU A 52 8.92 18.60 1.29
C LEU A 52 9.33 20.08 1.22
N ARG A 53 9.32 20.81 2.35
CA ARG A 53 9.79 22.22 2.42
C ARG A 53 11.26 22.37 2.11
N GLN A 54 12.07 21.34 2.38
CA GLN A 54 13.48 21.28 2.01
C GLN A 54 13.71 20.87 0.55
N GLY A 55 12.65 20.75 -0.26
CA GLY A 55 12.73 20.36 -1.67
C GLY A 55 12.99 18.88 -1.89
N LYS A 56 12.85 18.03 -0.86
CA LYS A 56 12.96 16.58 -1.01
C LYS A 56 11.70 16.02 -1.66
N PHE A 57 11.85 14.92 -2.38
CA PHE A 57 10.73 14.13 -2.87
C PHE A 57 10.33 13.11 -1.81
N VAL A 58 9.03 12.86 -1.66
CA VAL A 58 8.51 11.87 -0.70
C VAL A 58 7.60 10.90 -1.42
N VAL A 59 7.84 9.60 -1.21
CA VAL A 59 6.87 8.55 -1.54
C VAL A 59 6.26 8.06 -0.24
N VAL A 60 4.94 8.01 -0.17
CA VAL A 60 4.19 7.60 1.01
C VAL A 60 3.05 6.64 0.66
N ALA A 61 2.90 5.61 1.48
CA ALA A 61 1.74 4.74 1.52
C ALA A 61 0.99 4.98 2.83
N PHE A 62 -0.27 5.37 2.73
CA PHE A 62 -1.19 5.49 3.85
C PHE A 62 -2.13 4.30 3.86
N ALA A 63 -2.21 3.60 5.00
CA ALA A 63 -3.17 2.52 5.15
C ALA A 63 -4.60 3.05 5.20
N TYR A 64 -5.56 2.27 4.70
CA TYR A 64 -6.98 2.63 4.72
C TYR A 64 -7.48 2.92 6.16
N GLU A 65 -6.95 2.18 7.13
CA GLU A 65 -7.28 2.31 8.55
C GLU A 65 -6.92 3.67 9.14
N LEU A 66 -6.00 4.44 8.53
CA LEU A 66 -5.71 5.81 8.93
C LEU A 66 -6.97 6.70 8.87
N GLY A 67 -7.89 6.40 7.94
CA GLY A 67 -9.16 7.10 7.80
C GLY A 67 -10.06 7.02 9.05
N ARG A 68 -9.87 6.00 9.91
CA ARG A 68 -10.62 5.88 11.17
C ARG A 68 -10.36 7.05 12.10
N LEU A 69 -9.11 7.52 12.16
CA LEU A 69 -8.72 8.68 12.96
C LEU A 69 -9.36 9.97 12.41
N ILE A 70 -9.41 10.11 11.09
CA ILE A 70 -9.94 11.29 10.40
C ILE A 70 -11.46 11.38 10.57
N HIS A 71 -12.16 10.25 10.44
CA HIS A 71 -13.62 10.19 10.52
C HIS A 71 -14.15 9.90 11.93
N HIS A 72 -13.28 9.85 12.94
CA HIS A 72 -13.63 9.54 14.33
C HIS A 72 -14.47 8.27 14.47
N LEU A 73 -14.13 7.24 13.69
CA LEU A 73 -14.86 5.97 13.70
C LEU A 73 -14.58 5.21 15.00
N PRO A 74 -15.61 4.58 15.61
CA PRO A 74 -15.44 3.84 16.85
C PRO A 74 -14.45 2.68 16.67
N SER A 75 -13.71 2.36 17.74
CA SER A 75 -12.87 1.16 17.79
C SER A 75 -13.71 -0.08 17.46
N ARG A 76 -13.11 -1.05 16.76
CA ARG A 76 -13.77 -2.34 16.53
C ARG A 76 -13.79 -3.12 17.85
N GLU A 77 -15.00 -3.43 18.34
CA GLU A 77 -15.23 -4.19 19.59
C GLU A 77 -15.05 -5.69 19.39
N ASP A 78 -15.20 -6.13 18.16
CA ASP A 78 -14.86 -7.44 17.64
C ASP A 78 -13.35 -7.64 17.77
N GLY A 79 -12.92 -8.47 18.73
CA GLY A 79 -11.53 -8.89 19.00
C GLY A 79 -10.76 -9.50 17.80
N LEU A 80 -11.33 -9.41 16.60
CA LEU A 80 -10.69 -9.43 15.28
C LEU A 80 -9.91 -8.15 14.96
N SER A 81 -9.79 -7.19 15.89
CA SER A 81 -8.65 -6.27 15.96
C SER A 81 -7.36 -7.05 16.20
N THR A 82 -7.03 -7.93 15.26
CA THR A 82 -5.68 -8.38 14.99
C THR A 82 -4.82 -7.12 14.97
N GLN A 83 -3.72 -7.14 15.70
CA GLN A 83 -2.66 -6.16 15.51
C GLN A 83 -2.53 -5.94 14.00
N LEU A 84 -2.63 -4.68 13.57
CA LEU A 84 -2.34 -4.36 12.19
C LEU A 84 -0.90 -4.84 11.96
N ASN A 85 -0.75 -5.89 11.16
CA ASN A 85 0.55 -6.43 10.81
C ASN A 85 1.27 -5.54 9.78
N HIS A 86 0.74 -4.35 9.52
CA HIS A 86 1.28 -3.34 8.62
C HIS A 86 1.26 -1.96 9.28
N PRO A 87 2.16 -1.07 8.87
CA PRO A 87 2.13 0.32 9.31
C PRO A 87 0.89 1.06 8.79
N LEU A 88 0.42 2.05 9.55
CA LEU A 88 -0.57 3.05 9.12
C LEU A 88 0.03 4.05 8.13
N ILE A 89 1.31 4.39 8.32
CA ILE A 89 2.08 5.27 7.43
C ILE A 89 3.42 4.61 7.16
N GLN A 90 3.74 4.42 5.90
CA GLN A 90 5.08 4.06 5.46
C GLN A 90 5.53 5.10 4.43
N ALA A 91 6.62 5.82 4.72
CA ALA A 91 7.11 6.88 3.85
C ALA A 91 8.63 6.86 3.71
N TRP A 92 9.12 7.42 2.60
CA TRP A 92 10.53 7.59 2.31
C TRP A 92 10.78 8.92 1.62
N SER A 93 11.87 9.60 1.97
CA SER A 93 12.30 10.83 1.31
C SER A 93 13.56 10.60 0.46
N PHE A 94 13.68 11.39 -0.61
CA PHE A 94 14.72 11.25 -1.63
C PHE A 94 15.19 12.64 -2.09
N ASP A 95 16.44 12.74 -2.51
CA ASP A 95 16.99 13.97 -3.10
C ASP A 95 16.47 14.22 -4.52
N SER A 96 16.23 13.15 -5.27
CA SER A 96 15.78 13.20 -6.66
C SER A 96 15.10 11.89 -7.04
N TYR A 97 14.58 11.84 -8.27
CA TYR A 97 14.18 10.62 -8.93
C TYR A 97 14.65 10.65 -10.39
N GLU A 98 14.77 9.47 -10.99
CA GLU A 98 14.96 9.33 -12.43
C GLU A 98 13.60 9.13 -13.10
N ALA A 99 13.29 9.96 -14.10
CA ALA A 99 12.09 9.81 -14.91
C ALA A 99 12.37 8.80 -16.03
N LEU A 100 11.52 7.79 -16.17
CA LEU A 100 11.70 6.69 -17.12
C LEU A 100 10.49 6.56 -18.04
N SER A 101 10.73 6.24 -19.32
CA SER A 101 9.70 5.71 -20.21
C SER A 101 9.34 4.27 -19.83
N LYS A 102 8.25 3.74 -20.39
CA LYS A 102 7.89 2.34 -20.18
C LYS A 102 9.00 1.38 -20.66
N GLU A 103 9.58 1.65 -21.82
CA GLU A 103 10.68 0.83 -22.37
C GLU A 103 11.92 0.85 -21.47
N GLN A 104 12.21 1.99 -20.84
CA GLN A 104 13.33 2.11 -19.91
C GLN A 104 13.05 1.39 -18.59
N VAL A 105 11.81 1.41 -18.09
CA VAL A 105 11.39 0.59 -16.95
C VAL A 105 11.55 -0.89 -17.26
N ASP A 106 11.10 -1.35 -18.42
CA ASP A 106 11.20 -2.75 -18.80
C ASP A 106 12.67 -3.19 -18.93
N ALA A 107 13.52 -2.36 -19.53
CA ALA A 107 14.96 -2.61 -19.59
C ALA A 107 15.59 -2.65 -18.18
N PHE A 108 15.19 -1.72 -17.30
CA PHE A 108 15.66 -1.68 -15.92
C PHE A 108 15.30 -2.96 -15.15
N LEU A 109 14.04 -3.39 -15.21
CA LEU A 109 13.56 -4.60 -14.55
C LEU A 109 14.27 -5.85 -15.09
N ASN A 110 14.41 -5.98 -16.41
CA ASN A 110 15.13 -7.08 -17.03
C ASN A 110 16.58 -7.15 -16.53
N ASN A 111 17.28 -6.02 -16.49
CA ASN A 111 18.65 -5.97 -15.99
C ASN A 111 18.77 -6.40 -14.52
N GLN A 112 17.78 -6.08 -13.68
CA GLN A 112 17.72 -6.54 -12.28
C GLN A 112 17.50 -8.06 -12.19
N LEU A 113 16.62 -8.61 -13.04
CA LEU A 113 16.28 -10.03 -13.06
C LEU A 113 17.38 -10.92 -13.64
N THR A 114 18.22 -10.41 -14.55
CA THR A 114 19.29 -11.17 -15.20
C THR A 114 20.66 -11.01 -14.54
N GLN A 115 20.74 -10.45 -13.33
CA GLN A 115 22.02 -10.30 -12.66
C GLN A 115 22.68 -11.67 -12.39
N PRO A 116 23.99 -11.84 -12.63
CA PRO A 116 24.67 -13.13 -12.48
C PRO A 116 24.58 -13.73 -11.07
N SER A 117 24.37 -12.88 -10.06
CA SER A 117 24.18 -13.24 -8.66
C SER A 117 22.84 -13.90 -8.37
N ASN A 118 21.86 -13.82 -9.28
CA ASN A 118 20.53 -14.39 -9.10
C ASN A 118 20.07 -15.16 -10.35
N PRO A 119 20.34 -16.48 -10.46
CA PRO A 119 19.89 -17.26 -11.60
C PRO A 119 18.35 -17.24 -11.67
N PRO A 120 17.75 -17.17 -12.87
CA PRO A 120 16.30 -17.08 -13.01
C PRO A 120 15.63 -18.30 -12.38
N LYS A 121 14.79 -18.04 -11.37
CA LYS A 121 13.97 -19.04 -10.69
C LYS A 121 12.49 -18.73 -10.97
N PRO A 122 11.64 -19.76 -11.09
CA PRO A 122 10.20 -19.53 -11.19
C PRO A 122 9.72 -18.83 -9.92
N SER A 123 8.94 -17.77 -10.12
CA SER A 123 8.24 -17.07 -9.05
C SER A 123 6.74 -17.24 -9.26
N GLY A 124 5.99 -17.35 -8.17
CA GLY A 124 4.56 -17.54 -8.26
C GLY A 124 3.85 -17.46 -6.92
N ILE A 125 2.54 -17.62 -6.98
CA ILE A 125 1.64 -17.68 -5.83
C ILE A 125 0.90 -19.02 -5.89
N ALA A 126 0.94 -19.77 -4.80
CA ALA A 126 0.29 -21.06 -4.65
C ALA A 126 -0.66 -21.06 -3.43
N ASN A 127 -1.40 -22.16 -3.26
CA ASN A 127 -2.26 -22.39 -2.08
C ASN A 127 -3.22 -21.23 -1.80
N LEU A 128 -3.91 -20.77 -2.84
CA LEU A 128 -4.84 -19.65 -2.72
C LEU A 128 -5.98 -19.99 -1.75
N SER A 129 -6.33 -19.05 -0.89
CA SER A 129 -7.46 -19.13 0.02
C SER A 129 -8.25 -17.83 0.04
N ASN A 130 -9.57 -17.93 -0.01
CA ASN A 130 -10.46 -16.78 0.10
C ASN A 130 -10.85 -16.57 1.56
N SER A 131 -10.92 -15.33 2.01
CA SER A 131 -11.36 -15.01 3.38
C SER A 131 -12.86 -15.23 3.60
N LEU A 132 -13.64 -15.31 2.52
CA LEU A 132 -15.08 -15.57 2.52
C LEU A 132 -15.39 -16.61 1.44
N ASP A 133 -16.43 -17.40 1.66
CA ASP A 133 -17.05 -18.22 0.62
C ASP A 133 -18.24 -17.48 -0.03
N GLU A 134 -18.82 -18.11 -1.05
CA GLU A 134 -19.94 -17.53 -1.81
C GLU A 134 -21.18 -17.30 -0.94
N ALA A 135 -21.46 -18.20 0.00
CA ALA A 135 -22.63 -18.10 0.87
C ALA A 135 -22.50 -16.91 1.83
N GLN A 136 -21.32 -16.74 2.44
CA GLN A 136 -21.03 -15.60 3.30
C GLN A 136 -21.06 -14.28 2.51
N PHE A 137 -20.47 -14.25 1.31
CA PHE A 137 -20.51 -13.07 0.46
C PHE A 137 -21.96 -12.70 0.09
N ALA A 138 -22.81 -13.66 -0.27
CA ALA A 138 -24.21 -13.41 -0.58
C ALA A 138 -24.99 -12.87 0.64
N GLN A 139 -24.69 -13.37 1.85
CA GLN A 139 -25.27 -12.88 3.09
C GLN A 139 -24.84 -11.43 3.38
N ASP A 140 -23.57 -11.10 3.18
CA ASP A 140 -23.05 -9.74 3.37
C ASP A 140 -23.73 -8.76 2.39
N ILE A 141 -23.89 -9.15 1.12
CA ILE A 141 -24.61 -8.37 0.11
C ILE A 141 -26.09 -8.17 0.48
N ALA A 142 -26.77 -9.20 0.97
CA ALA A 142 -28.15 -9.06 1.43
C ALA A 142 -28.26 -8.04 2.57
N THR A 143 -27.32 -8.08 3.52
CA THR A 143 -27.24 -7.11 4.62
C THR A 143 -27.00 -5.68 4.11
N ILE A 144 -26.08 -5.51 3.16
CA ILE A 144 -25.81 -4.22 2.52
C ILE A 144 -27.06 -3.68 1.81
N HIS A 145 -27.82 -4.53 1.12
CA HIS A 145 -29.07 -4.11 0.48
C HIS A 145 -30.11 -3.64 1.48
N GLU A 146 -30.20 -4.25 2.67
CA GLU A 146 -31.11 -3.75 3.71
C GLU A 146 -30.68 -2.36 4.21
N TYR A 147 -29.38 -2.10 4.42
CA TYR A 147 -28.88 -0.75 4.75
C TYR A 147 -29.17 0.29 3.67
N ILE A 148 -29.18 -0.12 2.39
CA ILE A 148 -29.52 0.79 1.29
C ILE A 148 -31.04 1.06 1.27
N LYS A 149 -31.86 0.02 1.46
CA LYS A 149 -33.34 0.14 1.47
C LYS A 149 -33.85 0.96 2.66
N SER A 150 -33.21 0.86 3.82
CA SER A 150 -33.53 1.66 5.01
C SER A 150 -33.14 3.14 4.86
N GLY A 151 -32.32 3.46 3.87
CA GLY A 151 -31.80 4.81 3.63
C GLY A 151 -30.57 5.16 4.47
N ASP A 152 -29.91 4.18 5.10
CA ASP A 152 -28.70 4.40 5.90
C ASP A 152 -27.51 4.81 5.02
N CYS A 153 -27.45 4.29 3.80
CA CYS A 153 -26.44 4.64 2.80
C CYS A 153 -26.98 4.46 1.37
N TYR A 154 -26.25 4.98 0.38
CA TYR A 154 -26.58 4.75 -1.04
C TYR A 154 -25.71 3.66 -1.68
N GLN A 155 -24.52 3.40 -1.13
CA GLN A 155 -23.56 2.42 -1.64
C GLN A 155 -22.58 2.01 -0.53
N ILE A 156 -22.21 0.72 -0.49
CA ILE A 156 -21.10 0.18 0.30
C ILE A 156 -20.17 -0.56 -0.65
N ASN A 157 -18.87 -0.23 -0.64
CA ASN A 157 -17.86 -1.02 -1.33
C ASN A 157 -17.46 -2.20 -0.42
N HIS A 158 -17.85 -3.41 -0.83
CA HIS A 158 -17.59 -4.63 -0.07
C HIS A 158 -16.54 -5.48 -0.78
N THR A 159 -15.51 -5.87 -0.03
CA THR A 159 -14.35 -6.62 -0.53
C THR A 159 -14.04 -7.80 0.38
N TYR A 160 -13.43 -8.83 -0.20
CA TYR A 160 -12.88 -9.97 0.53
C TYR A 160 -11.41 -10.16 0.13
N ARG A 161 -10.65 -10.87 0.96
CA ARG A 161 -9.22 -11.10 0.74
C ARG A 161 -9.00 -12.44 0.06
N ILE A 162 -8.07 -12.48 -0.88
CA ILE A 162 -7.48 -13.71 -1.39
C ILE A 162 -6.03 -13.70 -0.91
N THR A 163 -5.63 -14.73 -0.18
CA THR A 163 -4.26 -14.92 0.30
C THR A 163 -3.65 -16.16 -0.36
N GLY A 164 -2.33 -16.26 -0.39
CA GLY A 164 -1.62 -17.42 -0.91
C GLY A 164 -0.16 -17.39 -0.50
N ASP A 165 0.50 -18.54 -0.67
CA ASP A 165 1.92 -18.70 -0.41
C ASP A 165 2.73 -18.21 -1.61
N THR A 166 3.62 -17.23 -1.38
CA THR A 166 4.53 -16.72 -2.42
C THR A 166 5.82 -17.53 -2.44
N TYR A 167 6.33 -17.86 -3.62
CA TYR A 167 7.66 -18.44 -3.81
C TYR A 167 8.42 -17.72 -4.92
N GLY A 168 9.75 -17.80 -4.88
CA GLY A 168 10.62 -17.05 -5.78
C GLY A 168 10.84 -15.60 -5.35
N GLU A 169 11.17 -14.74 -6.31
CA GLU A 169 11.47 -13.32 -6.09
C GLU A 169 10.26 -12.46 -6.43
N PRO A 170 9.79 -11.57 -5.54
CA PRO A 170 8.65 -10.71 -5.82
C PRO A 170 8.79 -9.82 -7.06
N LEU A 171 10.02 -9.45 -7.44
CA LEU A 171 10.30 -8.68 -8.65
C LEU A 171 10.01 -9.46 -9.94
N ALA A 172 9.94 -10.80 -9.84
CA ALA A 172 9.72 -11.71 -10.96
C ALA A 172 8.29 -12.29 -11.01
N LEU A 173 7.39 -11.79 -10.15
CA LEU A 173 5.95 -12.05 -10.20
C LEU A 173 5.26 -11.12 -11.22
#